data_AF-A0A523QFB6-F1
#
_entry.id   AF-A0A523QFB6-F1
#
_cell.length_a   1.000
_cell.length_b   1.000
_cell.length_c   1.000
_cell.angle_alpha   90.00
_cell.angle_beta   90.00
_cell.angle_gamma   90.00
#
_symmetry.space_group_name_H-M   'P 1'
#
loop_
_entity.id
_entity.type
_entity.pdbx_description
1 polymer ?
#
loop_
_entity_poly.entity_id
_entity_poly.type
_entity_poly.pdbx_seq_one_letter_code
_entity_poly.pdbx_strand_id
1 'polypeptide(L)'
;MELVAKITLLFAGCGAIAGFISGVLPRDLPQEQGSLALLAIFFFLFYISYKLAPNALNISPEEFPGGKWTGWVAFKKGFGGFFIMWLVLWILIHTILVS
;
A
#
# COMPACT_ATOMS: atom_id res chain seq x y z
N MET A 1 -20.90 2.45 5.43
CA MET A 1 -20.02 1.27 5.24
C MET A 1 -19.37 1.24 3.87
N GLU A 2 -20.08 1.65 2.81
CA GLU A 2 -19.57 1.64 1.42
C GLU A 2 -18.25 2.39 1.21
N LEU A 3 -18.07 3.57 1.81
CA LEU A 3 -16.84 4.33 1.59
C LEU A 3 -15.60 3.65 2.20
N VAL A 4 -15.73 3.09 3.40
CA VAL A 4 -14.64 2.40 4.06
C VAL A 4 -14.19 1.22 3.19
N ALA A 5 -15.13 0.48 2.59
CA ALA A 5 -14.81 -0.59 1.66
C ALA A 5 -14.06 -0.07 0.41
N LYS A 6 -14.48 1.05 -0.18
CA LYS A 6 -13.78 1.66 -1.33
C LYS A 6 -12.34 2.07 -0.97
N ILE A 7 -12.13 2.67 0.20
CA ILE A 7 -10.79 3.04 0.70
C ILE A 7 -9.96 1.77 0.89
N THR A 8 -10.49 0.77 1.59
CA THR A 8 -9.81 -0.50 1.80
C THR A 8 -9.42 -1.16 0.48
N LEU A 9 -10.31 -1.14 -0.52
CA LEU A 9 -10.08 -1.74 -1.83
C LEU A 9 -9.02 -0.97 -2.65
N LEU A 10 -9.04 0.36 -2.62
CA LEU A 10 -8.00 1.20 -3.24
C LEU A 10 -6.63 0.91 -2.62
N PHE A 11 -6.56 0.93 -1.28
CA PHE A 11 -5.32 0.68 -0.55
C PHE A 11 -4.85 -0.77 -0.73
N ALA A 12 -5.75 -1.75 -0.78
CA ALA A 12 -5.43 -3.13 -1.09
C ALA A 12 -4.86 -3.28 -2.51
N GLY A 13 -5.44 -2.58 -3.49
CA GLY A 13 -4.93 -2.56 -4.86
C GLY A 13 -3.52 -1.97 -4.95
N CYS A 14 -3.27 -0.82 -4.30
CA CYS A 14 -1.93 -0.26 -4.23
C CYS A 14 -0.96 -1.15 -3.43
N GLY A 15 -1.45 -1.81 -2.37
CA GLY A 15 -0.70 -2.81 -1.60
C GLY A 15 -0.29 -4.00 -2.47
N ALA A 16 -1.18 -4.49 -3.33
CA ALA A 16 -0.87 -5.57 -4.26
C ALA A 16 0.22 -5.17 -5.27
N ILE A 17 0.16 -3.95 -5.83
CA ILE A 17 1.21 -3.41 -6.70
C ILE A 17 2.53 -3.32 -5.95
N ALA A 18 2.49 -2.80 -4.72
CA ALA A 18 3.67 -2.72 -3.87
C ALA A 18 4.26 -4.11 -3.60
N GLY A 19 3.43 -5.10 -3.28
CA GLY A 19 3.86 -6.46 -3.00
C GLY A 19 4.50 -7.12 -4.22
N PHE A 20 3.93 -6.88 -5.40
CA PHE A 20 4.50 -7.36 -6.66
C PHE A 20 5.90 -6.78 -6.91
N ILE A 21 6.04 -5.44 -6.85
CA ILE A 21 7.33 -4.75 -7.07
C ILE A 21 8.35 -5.18 -6.01
N SER A 22 7.90 -5.32 -4.76
CA SER A 22 8.71 -5.86 -3.66
C SER A 22 9.17 -7.29 -3.91
N GLY A 23 8.36 -8.13 -4.56
CA GLY A 23 8.65 -9.54 -4.82
C GLY A 23 9.64 -9.77 -5.96
N VAL A 24 9.67 -8.87 -6.96
CA VAL A 24 10.61 -8.93 -8.09
C VAL A 24 11.99 -8.32 -7.80
N LEU A 25 12.21 -7.79 -6.60
CA LEU A 25 13.50 -7.20 -6.22
C LEU A 25 14.63 -8.25 -6.35
N PRO A 26 15.72 -7.92 -7.05
CA PRO A 26 16.82 -8.86 -7.26
C PRO A 26 17.50 -9.25 -5.94
N ARG A 27 17.79 -10.55 -5.80
CA ARG A 27 18.45 -11.13 -4.63
C ARG A 27 19.91 -10.77 -4.46
N ASP A 28 20.56 -10.34 -5.53
CA ASP A 28 21.97 -9.99 -5.52
C ASP A 28 22.24 -8.67 -4.77
N LEU A 29 21.17 -7.98 -4.33
CA LEU A 29 21.29 -6.85 -3.44
C LEU A 29 21.78 -7.31 -2.06
N PRO A 30 22.79 -6.64 -1.48
CA PRO A 30 23.17 -6.83 -0.08
C PRO A 30 21.93 -6.76 0.82
N GLN A 31 21.85 -7.63 1.83
CA GLN A 31 20.67 -7.77 2.70
C GLN A 31 20.19 -6.43 3.32
N GLU A 32 21.12 -5.55 3.67
CA GLU A 32 20.81 -4.20 4.16
C GLU A 32 20.17 -3.32 3.08
N GLN A 33 20.64 -3.41 1.84
CA GLN A 33 20.07 -2.65 0.72
C GLN A 33 18.71 -3.22 0.28
N GLY A 34 18.55 -4.54 0.28
CA GLY A 34 17.29 -5.19 -0.06
C GLY A 34 16.16 -4.88 0.94
N SER A 35 16.48 -4.89 2.25
CA SER A 35 15.51 -4.52 3.29
C SER A 35 15.13 -3.04 3.25
N LEU A 36 16.09 -2.15 3.01
CA LEU A 36 15.82 -0.72 2.80
C LEU A 36 14.98 -0.46 1.54
N ALA A 37 15.26 -1.17 0.43
CA ALA A 37 14.49 -1.05 -0.80
C ALA A 37 13.04 -1.51 -0.62
N LEU A 38 12.81 -2.62 0.09
CA LEU A 38 11.46 -3.09 0.46
C LEU A 38 10.70 -2.03 1.25
N LEU A 39 11.35 -1.47 2.27
CA LEU A 39 10.77 -0.43 3.13
C LEU A 39 10.45 0.84 2.32
N ALA A 40 11.36 1.25 1.44
CA ALA A 40 11.18 2.40 0.57
C ALA A 40 10.00 2.22 -0.38
N ILE A 41 9.87 1.07 -1.03
CA ILE A 41 8.74 0.75 -1.92
C ILE A 41 7.42 0.79 -1.14
N PHE A 42 7.39 0.18 0.04
CA PHE A 42 6.22 0.15 0.90
C PHE A 42 5.75 1.56 1.24
N PHE A 43 6.63 2.40 1.82
CA PHE A 43 6.26 3.75 2.23
C PHE A 43 5.96 4.67 1.05
N PHE A 44 6.69 4.53 -0.06
CA PHE A 44 6.47 5.32 -1.27
C PHE A 44 5.09 5.06 -1.88
N LEU A 45 4.72 3.79 -2.05
CA LEU A 45 3.41 3.43 -2.62
C LEU A 45 2.28 3.68 -1.63
N PHE A 46 2.51 3.53 -0.33
CA PHE A 46 1.55 3.94 0.68
C PHE A 46 1.29 5.46 0.64
N TYR A 47 2.34 6.27 0.49
CA TYR A 47 2.23 7.71 0.33
C TYR A 47 1.47 8.11 -0.94
N ILE A 48 1.75 7.44 -2.07
CA ILE A 48 1.01 7.64 -3.32
C ILE A 48 -0.47 7.31 -3.12
N SER A 49 -0.77 6.19 -2.46
CA SER A 49 -2.14 5.79 -2.14
C SER A 49 -2.87 6.86 -1.32
N TYR A 50 -2.19 7.42 -0.32
CA TYR A 50 -2.69 8.52 0.50
C TYR A 50 -3.01 9.78 -0.33
N LYS A 51 -2.11 10.17 -1.25
CA LYS A 51 -2.29 11.32 -2.14
C LYS A 51 -3.40 11.10 -3.17
N LEU A 52 -3.55 9.88 -3.68
CA LEU A 52 -4.52 9.53 -4.71
C LEU A 52 -5.93 9.31 -4.16
N ALA A 53 -6.07 8.83 -2.92
CA ALA A 53 -7.36 8.50 -2.32
C ALA A 53 -8.47 9.56 -2.46
N PRO A 54 -8.24 10.86 -2.15
CA PRO A 54 -9.30 11.86 -2.29
C PRO A 54 -9.74 12.05 -3.75
N ASN A 55 -8.80 12.03 -4.70
CA ASN A 55 -9.10 12.14 -6.13
C ASN A 55 -9.78 10.88 -6.68
N ALA A 56 -9.28 9.70 -6.33
CA ALA A 56 -9.81 8.42 -6.81
C ALA A 56 -11.21 8.13 -6.28
N LEU A 57 -11.54 8.63 -5.09
CA LEU A 57 -12.84 8.45 -4.46
C LEU A 57 -13.82 9.58 -4.76
N ASN A 58 -13.40 10.63 -5.49
CA ASN A 58 -14.17 11.84 -5.76
C ASN A 58 -14.75 12.47 -4.48
N ILE A 59 -13.92 12.61 -3.44
CA ILE A 59 -14.36 13.15 -2.15
C ILE A 59 -13.51 14.35 -1.79
N SER A 60 -14.20 15.42 -1.38
CA SER A 60 -13.54 16.59 -0.83
C SER A 60 -12.71 16.16 0.39
N PRO A 61 -11.40 16.49 0.45
CA PRO A 61 -10.55 16.19 1.61
C PRO A 61 -11.11 16.70 2.94
N GLU A 62 -12.02 17.67 2.90
CA GLU A 62 -12.64 18.28 4.08
C GLU A 62 -13.87 17.53 4.58
N GLU A 63 -14.50 16.72 3.73
CA GLU A 63 -15.76 16.00 4.01
C GLU A 63 -15.55 14.50 4.26
N PHE A 64 -14.30 14.08 4.48
CA PHE A 64 -13.99 12.67 4.69
C PHE A 64 -14.65 12.14 5.97
N PRO A 65 -15.24 10.93 5.98
CA PRO A 65 -15.93 10.42 7.16
C PRO A 65 -14.93 10.13 8.29
N GLY A 66 -15.05 10.91 9.36
CA GLY A 66 -14.11 10.93 10.47
C GLY A 66 -13.26 12.21 10.56
N GLY A 67 -13.52 13.20 9.70
CA GLY A 67 -12.86 14.51 9.69
C GLY A 67 -11.95 14.71 8.48
N LYS A 68 -11.15 15.78 8.50
CA LYS A 68 -10.24 16.14 7.40
C LYS A 68 -9.32 14.96 7.03
N TRP A 69 -9.16 14.72 5.73
CA TRP A 69 -8.23 13.73 5.19
C TRP A 69 -6.81 14.09 5.61
N THR A 70 -6.28 13.29 6.54
CA THR A 70 -4.93 13.43 7.10
C THR A 70 -4.22 12.09 7.00
N GLY A 71 -2.90 12.09 7.09
CA GLY A 71 -2.11 10.86 7.08
C GLY A 71 -2.54 9.86 8.17
N TRP A 72 -3.00 10.36 9.31
CA TRP A 72 -3.52 9.52 10.40
C TRP A 72 -4.83 8.82 10.06
N VAL A 73 -5.75 9.51 9.38
CA VAL A 73 -7.01 8.91 8.90
C VAL A 73 -6.74 7.85 7.84
N ALA A 74 -5.83 8.14 6.91
CA ALA A 74 -5.38 7.20 5.89
C ALA A 74 -4.73 5.96 6.50
N PHE A 75 -3.90 6.14 7.52
CA PHE A 75 -3.31 5.04 8.27
C PHE A 75 -4.39 4.19 8.95
N LYS A 76 -5.29 4.80 9.74
CA LYS A 76 -6.34 4.04 10.44
C LYS A 76 -7.31 3.28 9.53
N LYS A 77 -7.60 3.81 8.33
CA LYS A 77 -8.63 3.27 7.44
C LYS A 77 -8.07 2.39 6.32
N GLY A 78 -6.88 2.71 5.81
CA GLY A 78 -6.29 2.08 4.63
C GLY A 78 -5.08 1.18 4.92
N PHE A 79 -4.37 1.38 6.04
CA PHE A 79 -3.12 0.65 6.31
C PHE A 79 -3.31 -0.87 6.37
N GLY A 80 -4.36 -1.34 7.04
CA GLY A 80 -4.61 -2.79 7.17
C GLY A 80 -4.77 -3.47 5.82
N GLY A 81 -5.60 -2.90 4.93
CA GLY A 81 -5.81 -3.46 3.58
C GLY A 81 -4.55 -3.41 2.72
N PHE A 82 -3.82 -2.29 2.77
CA PHE A 82 -2.55 -2.15 2.06
C PHE A 82 -1.51 -3.17 2.54
N PHE A 83 -1.29 -3.25 3.86
CA PHE A 83 -0.28 -4.11 4.46
C PHE A 83 -0.54 -5.59 4.19
N ILE A 84 -1.78 -6.05 4.36
CA ILE A 84 -2.15 -7.45 4.13
C ILE A 84 -1.92 -7.82 2.66
N MET A 85 -2.41 -7.02 1.71
CA MET A 85 -2.21 -7.34 0.29
C MET A 85 -0.76 -7.23 -0.16
N TRP A 86 -0.02 -6.25 0.37
CA TRP A 86 1.43 -6.14 0.14
C TRP A 86 2.15 -7.41 0.59
N LEU A 87 1.88 -7.87 1.82
CA LEU A 87 2.55 -9.03 2.40
C LEU A 87 2.22 -10.32 1.64
N VAL A 88 0.95 -10.54 1.29
CA VAL A 88 0.50 -11.72 0.54
C VAL A 88 1.15 -11.78 -0.84
N LEU A 89 1.10 -10.68 -1.60
CA LEU A 89 1.67 -10.64 -2.96
C LEU A 89 3.20 -10.69 -2.94
N TRP A 90 3.83 -10.03 -1.97
CA TRP A 90 5.28 -10.10 -1.81
C TRP A 90 5.74 -11.53 -1.57
N ILE A 91 5.12 -12.24 -0.61
CA ILE A 91 5.45 -13.64 -0.33
C ILE A 91 5.17 -14.51 -1.55
N LEU A 92 4.00 -14.37 -2.20
CA LEU A 92 3.62 -15.18 -3.35
C LEU A 92 4.61 -15.04 -4.50
N ILE A 93 4.89 -13.80 -4.92
CA ILE A 93 5.80 -13.52 -6.04
C ILE A 93 7.21 -13.94 -5.70
N HIS A 94 7.67 -13.63 -4.48
CA HIS A 94 8.98 -14.09 -4.02
C HIS A 94 9.07 -15.62 -4.03
N THR A 95 8.03 -16.35 -3.58
CA THR A 95 8.02 -17.82 -3.64
C THR A 95 8.06 -18.34 -5.07
N ILE A 96 7.26 -17.78 -5.99
CA ILE A 96 7.20 -18.21 -7.39
C ILE A 96 8.54 -17.98 -8.11
N LEU A 97 9.20 -16.85 -7.89
CA LEU A 97 10.46 -16.52 -8.54
C LEU A 97 11.67 -17.28 -7.97
N VAL A 98 11.48 -17.94 -6.82
CA VAL A 98 12.54 -18.62 -6.06
C VAL A 98 12.44 -20.14 -6.16
N SER A 99 11.25 -20.66 -6.42
CA SER A 99 10.99 -22.09 -6.62
C SER A 99 11.40 -22.51 -8.02
#